data_AF-A0A2T0BAU9-F1
#
_entry.id   AF-A0A2T0BAU9-F1
#
_cell.length_a   1.000
_cell.length_b   1.000
_cell.length_c   1.000
_cell.angle_alpha   90.00
_cell.angle_beta   90.00
_cell.angle_gamma   90.00
#
_symmetry.space_group_name_H-M   'P 1'
#
loop_
_entity.id
_entity.type
_entity.pdbx_description
1 polymer ?
#
loop_
_entity_poly.entity_id
_entity_poly.type
_entity_poly.pdbx_seq_one_letter_code
_entity_poly.pdbx_strand_id
1 'polypeptide(L)' 'MSRRGNCWDNAPQESFFGHLKDDVDNKSFKAYEDLKTQIDKYIKYYNNYRYKWGSKKMTPVQYRNHLLCA' A
#
# COMPACT_ATOMS: atom_id res chain seq x y z
N MET A 1 10.56 -11.49 6.11
CA MET A 1 11.20 -11.90 4.84
C MET A 1 10.55 -13.19 4.40
N SER A 2 10.06 -13.25 3.16
CA SER A 2 9.49 -14.49 2.65
C SER A 2 10.56 -15.57 2.44
N ARG A 3 10.14 -16.84 2.40
CA ARG A 3 11.05 -17.96 2.11
C ARG A 3 11.70 -17.77 0.75
N ARG A 4 12.99 -18.11 0.66
CA ARG A 4 13.76 -18.04 -0.59
C ARG A 4 13.03 -18.86 -1.67
N GLY A 5 12.72 -18.22 -2.80
CA GLY A 5 11.97 -18.85 -3.90
C GLY A 5 10.44 -18.67 -3.86
N ASN A 6 9.86 -18.07 -2.81
CA ASN A 6 8.44 -17.73 -2.75
C ASN A 6 8.26 -16.26 -2.38
N CYS A 7 8.26 -15.33 -3.34
CA CYS A 7 8.16 -13.90 -3.04
C CYS A 7 6.71 -13.41 -2.77
N TRP A 8 5.71 -14.25 -3.02
CA TRP A 8 4.30 -13.82 -3.05
C TRP A 8 3.79 -13.25 -1.72
N ASP A 9 4.31 -13.71 -0.59
CA ASP A 9 3.94 -13.21 0.73
C ASP A 9 4.48 -11.79 0.98
N ASN A 10 5.67 -11.48 0.46
CA ASN A 10 6.36 -10.21 0.68
C ASN A 10 6.07 -9.18 -0.42
N ALA A 11 5.79 -9.63 -1.64
CA ALA A 11 5.60 -8.76 -2.81
C ALA A 11 4.53 -7.67 -2.60
N PRO A 12 3.37 -7.91 -1.96
CA PRO A 12 2.40 -6.87 -1.67
C PRO A 12 2.94 -5.80 -0.71
N GLN A 13 3.69 -6.21 0.31
CA GLN A 13 4.29 -5.30 1.29
C GLN A 13 5.41 -4.47 0.66
N GLU A 14 6.29 -5.10 -0.13
CA GLU A 14 7.35 -4.39 -0.86
C GLU A 14 6.79 -3.38 -1.84
N SER A 15 5.74 -3.75 -2.58
CA SER A 15 5.03 -2.82 -3.46
C SER A 15 4.44 -1.63 -2.70
N PHE A 16 3.82 -1.87 -1.54
CA PHE A 16 3.30 -0.80 -0.69
C PHE A 16 4.40 0.16 -0.23
N PHE A 17 5.50 -0.36 0.34
CA PHE A 17 6.59 0.48 0.84
C PHE A 17 7.36 1.19 -0.27
N GLY A 18 7.45 0.58 -1.47
CA GLY A 18 8.02 1.24 -2.64
C GLY A 18 7.23 2.49 -3.02
N HIS A 19 5.90 2.35 -3.17
CA HIS A 19 5.04 3.48 -3.49
C HIS A 19 4.96 4.52 -2.37
N LEU A 20 4.90 4.09 -1.10
CA LEU A 20 4.88 5.01 0.04
C LEU A 20 6.09 5.96 0.02
N LYS A 21 7.29 5.45 -0.27
CA LYS A 21 8.52 6.26 -0.29
C LYS A 21 8.60 7.20 -1.49
N ASP A 22 7.91 6.88 -2.58
CA ASP A 22 7.86 7.69 -3.81
C ASP A 22 6.81 8.81 -3.68
N ASP A 23 5.63 8.47 -3.15
CA ASP A 23 4.49 9.38 -3.03
C ASP A 23 4.56 10.27 -1.76
N VAL A 24 5.24 9.84 -0.69
CA VAL A 24 5.35 10.59 0.57
C VAL A 24 6.77 11.13 0.75
N ASP A 25 6.94 12.43 0.51
CA ASP A 25 8.21 13.11 0.77
C ASP A 25 8.47 13.20 2.29
N ASN A 26 9.38 12.36 2.78
CA ASN A 26 9.73 12.29 4.20
C ASN A 26 10.58 13.47 4.70
N LYS A 27 11.09 14.33 3.81
CA LYS A 27 11.95 15.47 4.17
C LYS A 27 11.14 16.71 4.59
N SER A 28 9.84 16.73 4.28
CA SER A 28 8.97 17.89 4.50
C SER A 28 8.36 17.98 5.91
N PHE A 29 8.54 16.97 6.77
CA PHE A 29 7.90 16.93 8.09
C PHE A 29 8.82 17.43 9.21
N LYS A 30 8.32 18.37 10.01
CA LYS A 30 9.04 18.97 11.15
C LYS A 30 8.81 18.25 12.48
N ALA A 31 7.69 17.53 12.60
CA ALA A 31 7.33 16.77 13.79
C ALA A 31 6.91 15.34 13.43
N TYR A 32 7.11 14.43 14.39
CA TYR A 32 6.75 13.02 14.24
C TYR A 32 5.24 12.83 14.02
N GLU A 33 4.40 13.60 14.73
CA GLU A 33 2.93 13.48 14.63
C GLU A 33 2.41 13.86 13.23
N ASP A 34 3.03 14.82 12.55
CA ASP A 34 2.69 15.17 11.16
C ASP A 34 3.03 14.02 10.20
N LEU A 35 4.22 13.43 10.35
CA LEU A 35 4.64 12.26 9.56
C LEU A 35 3.68 11.09 9.78
N LYS A 36 3.35 10.79 11.05
CA LYS A 36 2.42 9.72 11.41
C LYS A 36 1.04 9.94 10.79
N THR A 37 0.53 11.17 10.85
CA THR A 37 -0.75 11.55 10.25
C THR A 37 -0.71 11.39 8.73
N GLN A 38 0.40 11.76 8.09
CA GLN A 38 0.55 11.59 6.65
C GLN A 38 0.60 10.12 6.24
N ILE A 39 1.33 9.28 7.00
CA ILE A 39 1.40 7.84 6.75
C ILE A 39 0.00 7.21 6.88
N ASP A 40 -0.77 7.56 7.91
CA ASP A 40 -2.15 7.07 8.08
C ASP A 40 -3.04 7.44 6.89
N LYS A 41 -2.99 8.70 6.47
CA LYS A 41 -3.69 9.18 5.26
C LYS A 41 -3.28 8.39 4.02
N TYR A 42 -1.99 8.13 3.85
CA TYR A 42 -1.49 7.37 2.71
C TYR A 42 -1.95 5.91 2.74
N ILE A 43 -1.94 5.25 3.90
CA ILE A 43 -2.45 3.88 4.06
C ILE A 43 -3.93 3.83 3.65
N LYS A 44 -4.73 4.80 4.10
CA LYS A 44 -6.14 4.89 3.73
C LYS A 44 -6.31 5.11 2.22
N TYR A 45 -5.53 6.03 1.64
CA TYR A 45 -5.50 6.29 0.19
C TYR A 45 -5.17 5.01 -0.60
N TYR A 46 -4.05 4.37 -0.28
CA TYR A 46 -3.56 3.19 -0.99
C TYR A 46 -4.57 2.05 -1.00
N ASN A 47 -5.20 1.77 0.15
CA ASN A 47 -6.10 0.65 0.31
C ASN A 47 -7.50 0.88 -0.31
N ASN A 48 -7.98 2.13 -0.32
CA ASN A 48 -9.38 2.43 -0.66
C ASN A 48 -9.55 3.23 -1.95
N TYR A 49 -8.51 3.89 -2.46
CA TYR A 49 -8.62 4.84 -3.56
C TYR A 49 -7.59 4.63 -4.69
N ARG A 50 -6.50 3.89 -4.45
CA ARG A 50 -5.50 3.58 -5.47
C ARG A 50 -5.90 2.36 -6.30
N TYR A 51 -6.38 2.59 -7.52
CA TYR A 51 -6.71 1.53 -8.47
C TYR A 51 -5.46 0.91 -9.09
N LYS A 52 -5.42 -0.43 -9.19
CA LYS A 52 -4.30 -1.17 -9.78
C LYS A 52 -4.73 -1.94 -11.02
N TRP A 53 -4.00 -1.75 -12.11
CA TRP A 53 -4.23 -2.47 -13.37
C TRP A 53 -4.12 -3.99 -13.21
N GLY A 54 -3.11 -4.46 -12.46
CA GLY A 54 -2.93 -5.89 -12.15
C GLY A 54 -4.03 -6.50 -11.27
N SER A 55 -4.91 -5.69 -10.69
CA SER A 55 -6.01 -6.14 -9.83
C SER A 55 -7.38 -5.84 -10.47
N LYS A 56 -7.52 -6.09 -11.78
CA LYS A 56 -8.77 -5.84 -12.54
C LYS A 56 -9.30 -4.39 -12.40
N LYS A 57 -8.40 -3.40 -12.27
CA LYS A 57 -8.75 -2.00 -11.94
C LYS A 57 -9.59 -1.88 -10.67
N MET A 58 -9.24 -2.63 -9.64
CA MET A 58 -9.82 -2.50 -8.29
C MET A 58 -8.79 -1.94 -7.33
N THR A 59 -9.28 -1.34 -6.24
CA THR A 59 -8.44 -1.00 -5.08
C THR A 59 -8.09 -2.28 -4.30
N PRO A 60 -7.05 -2.28 -3.45
CA PRO A 60 -6.71 -3.44 -2.64
C PRO A 60 -7.89 -4.01 -1.84
N VAL A 61 -8.70 -3.14 -1.22
CA VAL A 61 -9.89 -3.55 -0.46
C VAL A 61 -10.97 -4.13 -1.37
N GLN A 62 -11.24 -3.48 -2.50
CA GLN A 62 -12.22 -3.99 -3.48
C GLN A 62 -11.81 -5.36 -4.01
N TYR A 63 -10.53 -5.54 -4.34
CA TYR A 63 -10.01 -6.81 -4.84
C TYR A 63 -10.10 -7.92 -3.78
N ARG A 64 -9.76 -7.62 -2.52
CA ARG A 64 -9.95 -8.55 -1.40
C ARG A 64 -11.41 -8.99 -1.27
N ASN A 65 -12.34 -8.03 -1.29
CA ASN A 65 -13.76 -8.33 -1.15
C ASN A 65 -14.30 -9.11 -2.35
N HIS A 66 -13.85 -8.81 -3.57
CA HIS A 66 -14.19 -9.57 -4.78
C HIS A 66 -13.78 -11.04 -4.67
N LEU A 67 -12.59 -11.33 -4.12
CA LEU A 67 -12.12 -12.70 -3.90
C LEU A 67 -12.86 -13.43 -2.78
N LEU A 68 -13.37 -12.73 -1.77
CA LEU A 68 -14.12 -13.34 -0.67
C LEU A 68 -15.57 -13.67 -1.04
N CYS A 69 -16.12 -12.97 -2.03
CA CYS A 69 -17.46 -13.21 -2.55
C CYS A 69 -17.49 -14.18 -3.75
N ALA A 70 -16.32 -14.64 -4.22
CA ALA A 70 -16.16 -15.55 -5.35
C ALA A 70 -16.00 -16.99 -4.85
#